data_AF-A0A0S2ERD9-F1
#
_entry.id   AF-A0A0S2ERD9-F1
#
_cell.length_a   1.000
_cell.length_b   1.000
_cell.length_c   1.000
_cell.angle_alpha   90.00
_cell.angle_beta   90.00
_cell.angle_gamma   90.00
#
_symmetry.space_group_name_H-M   'P 1'
#
loop_
_entity.id
_entity.type
_entity.pdbx_description
1 polymer ?
#
loop_
_entity_poly.entity_id
_entity_poly.type
_entity_poly.pdbx_seq_one_letter_code
_entity_poly.pdbx_strand_id
1 'polypeptide(L)' 'MTASDIVTALEAGLITENEAMEQAMVDRLADLYEHPSSSPRWRSQRAQGVRAAGLATR' A
#
# COMPACT_ATOMS: atom_id res chain seq x y z
N MET A 1 0.11 10.58 -4.98
CA MET A 1 -0.07 9.37 -5.81
C MET A 1 0.62 8.21 -5.12
N THR A 2 0.06 7.01 -5.23
CA THR A 2 0.78 5.79 -4.89
C THR A 2 1.72 5.40 -6.02
N ALA A 3 2.76 4.60 -5.74
CA ALA A 3 3.64 4.06 -6.79
C ALA A 3 2.85 3.33 -7.88
N SER A 4 1.78 2.62 -7.51
CA SER A 4 0.87 1.98 -8.46
C SER A 4 0.16 2.96 -9.40
N ASP A 5 -0.23 4.14 -8.91
CA ASP A 5 -0.85 5.17 -9.76
C ASP A 5 0.18 5.74 -10.76
N ILE A 6 1.44 5.91 -10.32
CA ILE A 6 2.54 6.42 -11.16
C ILE A 6 2.85 5.42 -12.28
N VAL A 7 3.00 4.12 -11.95
CA VAL A 7 3.21 3.06 -12.94
C VAL A 7 2.08 3.01 -13.96
N THR A 8 0.83 3.06 -13.49
CA THR A 8 -0.35 3.04 -14.38
C THR A 8 -0.34 4.22 -15.35
N ALA A 9 0.02 5.42 -14.88
CA ALA A 9 0.10 6.60 -15.73
C ALA A 9 1.23 6.50 -16.77
N LEU A 10 2.38 5.94 -16.39
CA LEU A 10 3.51 5.71 -17.29
C LEU A 10 3.16 4.71 -18.39
N GLU A 11 2.57 3.57 -18.03
CA GLU A 11 2.16 2.52 -18.98
C GLU A 11 1.07 2.99 -19.94
N ALA A 12 0.19 3.89 -19.47
CA ALA A 12 -0.82 4.53 -20.30
C ALA A 12 -0.25 5.65 -21.20
N GLY A 13 1.05 5.98 -21.08
CA GLY A 13 1.70 7.05 -21.82
C GLY A 13 1.23 8.46 -21.43
N LEU A 14 0.66 8.62 -20.24
CA LEU A 14 0.15 9.90 -19.73
C LEU A 14 1.26 10.77 -19.13
N ILE A 15 2.36 10.15 -18.69
CA ILE A 15 3.55 10.80 -18.16
C ILE A 15 4.80 10.17 -18.79
N THR A 16 5.91 10.91 -18.77
CA THR A 16 7.20 10.39 -19.25
C THR A 16 7.93 9.58 -18.18
N GLU A 17 8.94 8.81 -18.58
CA GLU A 17 9.81 8.06 -17.65
C GLU A 17 10.47 8.99 -16.61
N ASN A 18 11.00 10.15 -17.05
CA ASN A 18 11.62 11.12 -16.16
C ASN A 18 10.64 11.64 -15.10
N GLU A 19 9.42 11.93 -15.54
CA GLU A 19 8.35 12.45 -14.68
C GLU A 19 7.85 11.39 -13.68
N ALA A 20 7.80 10.13 -14.10
CA ALA A 20 7.51 9.01 -13.20
C ALA A 20 8.60 8.83 -12.12
N MET A 21 9.89 8.92 -12.50
CA MET A 21 11.00 8.81 -11.55
C MET A 21 11.04 9.97 -10.55
N GLU A 22 10.82 11.20 -11.01
CA GLU A 22 10.75 12.39 -10.15
C GLU A 22 9.59 12.30 -9.15
N GLN A 23 8.40 11.89 -9.60
CA GLN A 23 7.23 11.73 -8.73
C GLN A 23 7.39 10.61 -7.71
N ALA A 24 8.11 9.55 -8.07
CA ALA A 24 8.39 8.42 -7.18
C ALA A 24 9.61 8.63 -6.29
N MET A 25 10.40 9.69 -6.52
CA MET A 25 11.66 9.97 -5.83
C MET A 25 12.63 8.78 -5.91
N VAL A 26 12.75 8.17 -7.10
CA VAL A 26 13.66 7.06 -7.37
C VAL A 26 14.71 7.43 -8.40
N ASP A 27 15.89 6.82 -8.29
CA ASP A 27 16.99 7.06 -9.22
C ASP A 27 16.93 6.17 -10.47
N ARG A 28 16.20 5.06 -10.40
CA ARG A 28 16.07 4.09 -11.49
C ARG A 28 14.62 3.66 -11.66
N LEU A 29 14.19 3.52 -12.92
CA LEU A 29 12.84 3.05 -13.23
C LEU A 29 12.55 1.64 -12.68
N ALA A 30 13.55 0.76 -12.59
CA ALA A 30 13.38 -0.57 -12.01
C ALA A 30 12.88 -0.51 -10.55
N ASP A 31 13.35 0.46 -9.77
CA ASP A 31 12.99 0.63 -8.36
C ASP A 31 11.50 1.01 -8.20
N LEU A 32 10.91 1.64 -9.23
CA LEU A 32 9.47 1.95 -9.28
C LEU A 32 8.61 0.69 -9.39
N TYR A 33 9.06 -0.29 -10.18
CA TYR A 33 8.36 -1.57 -10.36
C TYR A 33 8.59 -2.54 -9.20
N GLU A 34 9.76 -2.47 -8.55
CA GLU A 34 10.07 -3.24 -7.34
C GLU A 34 9.37 -2.73 -6.08
N HIS A 35 8.69 -1.59 -6.17
CA HIS A 35 7.84 -1.04 -5.12
C HIS A 35 6.33 -1.30 -5.41
N PRO A 36 5.86 -2.56 -5.55
CA PRO A 36 4.44 -2.81 -5.48
C PRO A 36 4.05 -2.36 -4.08
N SER A 37 3.18 -1.34 -4.03
CA SER A 37 2.76 -0.66 -2.82
C SER A 37 2.86 -1.59 -1.61
N SER A 38 3.71 -1.22 -0.65
CA SER A 38 3.54 -1.74 0.71
C SER A 38 2.23 -1.15 1.18
N SER A 39 1.13 -1.76 0.70
CA SER A 39 -0.21 -1.51 1.14
C SER A 39 -0.09 -1.57 2.65
N PRO A 40 -0.43 -0.50 3.40
CA PRO A 40 -0.48 -0.61 4.83
C PRO A 40 -1.50 -1.72 5.07
N ARG A 41 -1.02 -2.93 5.39
CA ARG A 41 -1.85 -4.01 5.88
C ARG A 41 -2.34 -3.43 7.18
N TRP A 42 -3.48 -2.75 7.11
CA TRP A 42 -4.26 -2.34 8.23
C TRP A 42 -4.62 -3.65 8.90
N ARG A 43 -3.73 -4.12 9.79
CA ARG A 43 -4.05 -5.15 10.76
C ARG A 43 -5.19 -4.51 11.52
N SER A 44 -6.40 -4.90 11.16
CA SER A 44 -7.58 -4.78 11.98
C SER A 44 -7.33 -5.60 13.24
N GLN A 45 -6.50 -5.07 14.13
CA GLN A 45 -6.30 -5.52 15.49
C GLN A 45 -7.45 -4.92 16.32
N ARG A 46 -8.68 -5.21 15.91
CA ARG A 46 -9.89 -4.88 16.65
C ARG A 46 -10.85 -6.06 16.51
N ALA A 47 -10.78 -6.96 17.50
CA ALA A 47 -11.92 -7.49 18.24
C ALA A 47 -11.62 -8.89 18.82
N GLN A 48 -10.73 -8.97 19.80
CA GLN A 48 -10.80 -10.04 20.83
C GLN A 48 -10.53 -9.41 22.21
N GLY A 49 -11.40 -8.48 22.57
CA GLY A 49 -11.63 -8.06 23.94
C GLY A 49 -13.15 -8.00 24.11
N VAL A 50 -13.66 -8.57 25.22
CA VAL A 50 -15.07 -8.85 25.59
C VAL A 50 -15.73 -9.97 24.78
N ARG A 51 -16.06 -11.16 25.32
CA ARG A 51 -16.79 -11.41 26.58
C ARG A 51 -16.44 -12.79 27.16
N ALA A 52 -15.84 -12.81 28.35
CA ALA A 52 -15.94 -13.94 29.28
C ALA A 52 -16.36 -13.39 30.65
N ALA A 53 -17.54 -12.78 30.69
CA ALA A 53 -18.25 -12.49 31.92
C ALA A 53 -19.46 -13.43 31.98
N GLY A 54 -19.40 -14.39 32.89
CA GLY A 54 -20.56 -15.01 33.54
C GLY A 54 -21.34 -16.06 32.75
N LEU A 55 -20.93 -17.32 32.87
CA LEU A 55 -21.89 -18.42 33.05
C LEU A 55 -21.20 -19.63 33.72
N ALA A 56 -20.94 -19.52 35.03
CA ALA A 56 -20.70 -20.67 35.87
C ALA A 56 -21.88 -20.78 36.85
N THR A 57 -22.84 -21.60 36.45
CA THR A 57 -23.87 -22.21 37.27
C THR A 57 -23.29 -22.77 38.56
N ARG A 58 -23.80 -22.32 39.71
CA ARG A 58 -24.02 -23.20 40.87
C ARG A 58 -25.08 -22.62 41.79
#